data_AF-A0A2E0S1X7-F1
#
_entry.id   AF-A0A2E0S1X7-F1
#
_cell.length_a   1.000
_cell.length_b   1.000
_cell.length_c   1.000
_cell.angle_alpha   90.00
_cell.angle_beta   90.00
_cell.angle_gamma   90.00
#
_symmetry.space_group_name_H-M   'P 1'
#
loop_
_entity.id
_entity.type
_entity.pdbx_description
1 polymer ?
#
loop_
_entity_poly.entity_id
_entity_poly.type
_entity_poly.pdbx_seq_one_letter_code
_entity_poly.pdbx_strand_id
1 'polypeptide(L)'
;MILIEGHLTDTNTSSFLENLIGIATDQECVIQSFDARYIAGKSHLILATEYSKRAFERGDSIAKDPAVELLLYASGRRQINRAMEMCIGPKTTDVVIAIYGEKETISSDLLQELILPSDVVNPTKNLELLCTFFDITKEELEVSSADIESLVLERVALLNLSK
;
A
#
# COMPACT_ATOMS: atom_id res chain seq x y z
N MET A 1 -8.90 2.62 9.49
CA MET A 1 -7.55 2.41 8.94
C MET A 1 -6.68 3.55 9.43
N ILE A 2 -5.44 3.27 9.80
CA ILE A 2 -4.41 4.24 10.10
C ILE A 2 -3.35 4.15 9.00
N LEU A 3 -2.84 5.30 8.55
CA LEU A 3 -1.70 5.39 7.63
C LEU A 3 -0.59 6.14 8.35
N ILE A 4 0.61 5.59 8.31
CA ILE A 4 1.82 6.22 8.82
C ILE A 4 2.81 6.26 7.68
N GLU A 5 3.52 7.37 7.52
CA GLU A 5 4.52 7.55 6.48
C GLU A 5 5.78 8.17 7.06
N GLY A 6 6.93 7.82 6.48
CA GLY A 6 8.20 8.31 6.95
C GLY A 6 9.39 7.57 6.35
N HIS A 7 10.56 7.83 6.93
CA HIS A 7 11.82 7.22 6.53
C HIS A 7 12.14 6.00 7.38
N LEU A 8 12.61 4.93 6.76
CA LEU A 8 13.17 3.78 7.48
C LEU A 8 14.42 4.21 8.26
N THR A 9 14.47 3.87 9.54
CA THR A 9 15.62 4.15 10.42
C THR A 9 16.61 2.98 10.47
N ASP A 10 16.12 1.76 10.26
CA ASP A 10 16.92 0.54 10.17
C ASP A 10 17.41 0.31 8.73
N THR A 11 18.67 -0.11 8.59
CA THR A 11 19.24 -0.52 7.29
C THR A 11 18.92 -1.98 6.96
N ASN A 12 18.40 -2.75 7.92
CA ASN A 12 18.01 -4.14 7.75
C ASN A 12 16.50 -4.29 7.54
N THR A 13 16.09 -4.42 6.28
CA THR A 13 14.69 -4.64 5.89
C THR A 13 14.07 -5.87 6.54
N SER A 14 14.82 -6.96 6.75
CA SER A 14 14.28 -8.19 7.34
C SER A 14 13.90 -8.00 8.80
N SER A 15 14.76 -7.37 9.60
CA SER A 15 14.51 -7.00 11.00
C SER A 15 13.25 -6.13 11.12
N PHE A 16 13.14 -5.13 10.25
CA PHE A 16 11.96 -4.27 10.20
C PHE A 16 10.67 -5.07 9.91
N LEU A 17 10.68 -5.97 8.92
CA LEU A 17 9.52 -6.81 8.60
C LEU A 17 9.14 -7.76 9.74
N GLU A 18 10.13 -8.36 10.42
CA GLU A 18 9.91 -9.21 11.59
C GLU A 18 9.22 -8.43 12.72
N ASN A 19 9.63 -7.18 12.97
CA ASN A 19 8.99 -6.31 13.94
C ASN A 19 7.54 -6.00 13.56
N LEU A 20 7.25 -5.70 12.29
CA LEU A 20 5.88 -5.48 11.83
C LEU A 20 4.99 -6.70 12.03
N ILE A 21 5.50 -7.91 11.75
CA ILE A 21 4.77 -9.17 11.95
C ILE A 21 4.48 -9.40 13.44
N GLY A 22 5.44 -9.12 14.32
CA GLY A 22 5.25 -9.19 15.77
C GLY A 22 4.14 -8.26 16.24
N ILE A 23 4.20 -6.99 15.85
CA ILE A 23 3.18 -5.99 16.21
C ILE A 23 1.81 -6.37 15.67
N ALA A 24 1.72 -6.82 14.41
CA ALA A 24 0.45 -7.22 13.80
C ALA A 24 -0.20 -8.39 14.56
N THR A 25 0.62 -9.35 15.00
CA THR A 25 0.17 -10.51 15.79
C THR A 25 -0.30 -10.08 17.17
N ASP A 26 0.49 -9.29 17.89
CA ASP A 26 0.18 -8.84 19.25
C ASP A 26 -1.06 -7.95 19.31
N GLN A 27 -1.26 -7.12 18.28
CA GLN A 27 -2.40 -6.20 18.18
C GLN A 27 -3.62 -6.83 17.50
N GLU A 28 -3.51 -8.06 16.97
CA GLU A 28 -4.54 -8.73 16.15
C GLU A 28 -5.06 -7.82 15.02
N CYS A 29 -4.13 -7.23 14.27
CA CYS A 29 -4.43 -6.32 13.17
C CYS A 29 -3.68 -6.71 11.90
N VAL A 30 -4.10 -6.12 10.79
CA VAL A 30 -3.41 -6.21 9.51
C VAL A 30 -2.46 -5.03 9.40
N ILE A 31 -1.20 -5.32 9.13
CA ILE A 31 -0.17 -4.31 8.82
C ILE A 31 0.43 -4.66 7.45
N GLN A 32 0.40 -3.70 6.54
CA GLN A 32 1.09 -3.79 5.25
C GLN A 32 2.00 -2.57 5.07
N SER A 33 3.27 -2.81 4.79
CA SER A 33 4.22 -1.76 4.42
C SER A 33 4.38 -1.67 2.90
N PHE A 34 4.58 -0.46 2.42
CA PHE A 34 4.76 -0.14 1.01
C PHE A 34 5.98 0.75 0.84
N ASP A 35 6.74 0.54 -0.23
CA ASP A 35 7.70 1.52 -0.71
C ASP A 35 6.92 2.76 -1.20
N ALA A 36 7.17 3.91 -0.57
CA ALA A 36 6.40 5.13 -0.78
C ALA A 36 6.41 5.61 -2.25
N ARG A 37 7.41 5.18 -3.04
CA ARG A 37 7.53 5.55 -4.46
C ARG A 37 6.38 5.01 -5.31
N TYR A 38 5.72 3.95 -4.88
CA TYR A 38 4.57 3.36 -5.57
C TYR A 38 3.21 3.85 -5.07
N ILE A 39 3.20 4.79 -4.12
CA ILE A 39 1.96 5.32 -3.57
C ILE A 39 1.58 6.60 -4.31
N ALA A 40 0.45 6.54 -5.02
CA ALA A 40 -0.07 7.67 -5.78
C ALA A 40 -0.77 8.74 -4.91
N GLY A 41 -1.06 8.44 -3.65
CA GLY A 41 -1.69 9.34 -2.70
C GLY A 41 -2.40 8.58 -1.57
N LYS A 42 -3.08 9.31 -0.69
CA LYS A 42 -3.77 8.72 0.46
C LYS A 42 -5.04 7.97 0.03
N SER A 43 -5.77 8.50 -0.95
CA SER A 43 -7.02 7.93 -1.43
C SER A 43 -6.77 6.57 -2.06
N HIS A 44 -5.63 6.40 -2.72
CA HIS A 44 -5.17 5.14 -3.28
C HIS A 44 -5.20 4.00 -2.24
N LEU A 45 -4.56 4.19 -1.08
CA LEU A 45 -4.51 3.15 -0.03
C LEU A 45 -5.82 3.00 0.74
N ILE A 46 -6.59 4.08 0.88
CA ILE A 46 -7.96 4.01 1.44
C ILE A 46 -8.82 3.09 0.60
N LEU A 47 -8.92 3.35 -0.71
CA LEU A 47 -9.77 2.56 -1.61
C LEU A 47 -9.31 1.10 -1.69
N ALA A 48 -8.00 0.86 -1.80
CA ALA A 48 -7.44 -0.48 -1.80
C ALA A 48 -7.79 -1.26 -0.52
N THR A 49 -7.76 -0.60 0.63
CA THR A 49 -8.13 -1.21 1.91
C THR A 49 -9.62 -1.51 1.99
N GLU A 50 -10.47 -0.61 1.52
CA GLU A 50 -11.93 -0.85 1.49
C GLU A 50 -12.28 -2.06 0.64
N TYR A 51 -11.70 -2.20 -0.55
CA TYR A 51 -11.96 -3.35 -1.42
C TYR A 51 -11.30 -4.65 -0.92
N SER A 52 -10.11 -4.57 -0.33
CA SER A 52 -9.47 -5.71 0.34
C SER A 52 -10.35 -6.24 1.47
N LYS A 53 -10.78 -5.38 2.39
CA LYS A 53 -11.66 -5.76 3.51
C LYS A 53 -12.95 -6.40 3.02
N ARG A 54 -13.63 -5.74 2.08
CA ARG A 54 -14.90 -6.24 1.52
C ARG A 54 -14.73 -7.60 0.85
N ALA A 55 -13.61 -7.84 0.17
CA ALA A 55 -13.35 -9.13 -0.44
C ALA A 55 -13.22 -10.25 0.60
N PHE A 56 -12.51 -10.00 1.70
CA PHE A 56 -12.42 -10.95 2.82
C PHE A 56 -13.76 -11.21 3.46
N GLU A 57 -14.52 -10.16 3.77
CA GLU A 57 -15.84 -10.27 4.41
C GLU A 57 -16.83 -11.10 3.56
N ARG A 58 -16.66 -11.10 2.24
CA ARG A 58 -17.50 -11.87 1.30
C ARG A 58 -16.97 -13.26 0.98
N GLY A 59 -15.75 -13.60 1.40
CA GLY A 59 -15.09 -14.85 1.01
C GLY A 59 -14.60 -14.88 -0.43
N ASP A 60 -14.49 -13.72 -1.09
CA ASP A 60 -14.09 -13.55 -2.49
C ASP A 60 -12.64 -13.03 -2.61
N SER A 61 -11.80 -13.27 -1.60
CA SER A 61 -10.42 -12.78 -1.59
C SER A 61 -9.55 -13.48 -2.64
N ILE A 62 -8.62 -12.73 -3.25
CA ILE A 62 -7.65 -13.26 -4.22
C ILE A 62 -6.53 -14.00 -3.49
N ALA A 63 -6.10 -13.46 -2.34
CA ALA A 63 -5.11 -14.01 -1.45
C ALA A 63 -5.74 -14.49 -0.14
N LYS A 64 -5.04 -15.43 0.53
CA LYS A 64 -5.43 -15.95 1.84
C LYS A 64 -5.04 -15.02 2.99
N ASP A 65 -3.99 -14.23 2.77
CA ASP A 65 -3.42 -13.32 3.77
C ASP A 65 -3.99 -11.90 3.53
N PRO A 66 -4.58 -11.25 4.55
CA PRO A 66 -5.12 -9.89 4.43
C PRO A 66 -4.15 -8.81 3.98
N ALA A 67 -2.89 -8.88 4.42
CA ALA A 67 -1.86 -7.93 4.02
C ALA A 67 -1.51 -8.11 2.55
N VAL A 68 -1.42 -9.37 2.09
CA VAL A 68 -1.18 -9.70 0.66
C VAL A 68 -2.37 -9.29 -0.22
N GLU A 69 -3.61 -9.46 0.22
CA GLU A 69 -4.77 -8.98 -0.54
C GLU A 69 -4.78 -7.45 -0.66
N LEU A 70 -4.46 -6.75 0.43
CA LEU A 70 -4.31 -5.29 0.39
C LEU A 70 -3.21 -4.90 -0.61
N LEU A 71 -2.08 -5.59 -0.62
CA LEU A 71 -1.01 -5.38 -1.61
C LEU A 71 -1.51 -5.58 -3.05
N LEU A 72 -2.31 -6.63 -3.31
CA LEU A 72 -2.89 -6.88 -4.63
C LEU A 72 -3.83 -5.73 -5.05
N TYR A 73 -4.71 -5.28 -4.15
CA TYR A 73 -5.59 -4.15 -4.43
C TYR A 73 -4.84 -2.84 -4.63
N ALA A 74 -3.85 -2.52 -3.80
CA ALA A 74 -3.01 -1.35 -3.99
C ALA A 74 -2.24 -1.42 -5.32
N SER A 75 -1.82 -2.61 -5.76
CA SER A 75 -1.18 -2.75 -7.06
C SER A 75 -2.13 -2.64 -8.25
N GLY A 76 -3.45 -2.70 -8.03
CA GLY A 76 -4.44 -2.81 -9.10
C GLY A 76 -4.30 -4.09 -9.94
N ARG A 77 -3.64 -5.13 -9.42
CA ARG A 77 -3.29 -6.35 -10.16
C ARG A 77 -3.60 -7.62 -9.35
N ARG A 78 -3.91 -8.72 -10.05
CA ARG A 78 -4.10 -10.06 -9.42
C ARG A 78 -2.80 -10.84 -9.22
N GLN A 79 -1.72 -10.45 -9.90
CA GLN A 79 -0.46 -11.18 -9.90
C GLN A 79 0.42 -10.75 -8.71
N ILE A 80 0.57 -11.64 -7.72
CA ILE A 80 1.37 -11.38 -6.50
C ILE A 80 2.80 -10.95 -6.86
N ASN A 81 3.46 -11.63 -7.79
CA ASN A 81 4.84 -11.31 -8.16
C ASN A 81 5.03 -9.86 -8.64
N ARG A 82 4.01 -9.28 -9.30
CA ARG A 82 4.03 -7.88 -9.73
C ARG A 82 3.72 -6.94 -8.58
N ALA A 83 2.75 -7.29 -7.75
CA ALA A 83 2.39 -6.50 -6.58
C ALA A 83 3.55 -6.37 -5.57
N MET A 84 4.38 -7.42 -5.45
CA MET A 84 5.58 -7.43 -4.59
C MET A 84 6.61 -6.34 -4.94
N GLU A 85 6.58 -5.76 -6.14
CA GLU A 85 7.45 -4.63 -6.48
C GLU A 85 7.15 -3.38 -5.63
N MET A 86 5.93 -3.27 -5.09
CA MET A 86 5.52 -2.20 -4.16
C MET A 86 5.94 -2.45 -2.71
N CYS A 87 6.40 -3.66 -2.38
CA CYS A 87 6.89 -3.95 -1.03
C CYS A 87 8.22 -3.24 -0.78
N ILE A 88 8.53 -3.03 0.50
CA ILE A 88 9.84 -2.53 0.88
C ILE A 88 10.92 -3.56 0.50
N GLY A 89 12.08 -3.06 0.08
CA GLY A 89 13.24 -3.87 -0.24
C GLY A 89 14.53 -3.23 0.27
N PRO A 90 15.70 -3.83 -0.03
CA PRO A 90 17.00 -3.35 0.47
C PRO A 90 17.38 -1.92 0.08
N LYS A 91 16.68 -1.32 -0.89
CA LYS A 91 16.91 0.04 -1.38
C LYS A 91 15.80 1.01 -1.01
N THR A 92 14.79 0.55 -0.29
CA THR A 92 13.69 1.40 0.15
C THR A 92 14.19 2.29 1.28
N THR A 93 13.93 3.59 1.16
CA THR A 93 14.22 4.58 2.22
C THR A 93 12.93 5.12 2.81
N ASP A 94 11.91 5.26 1.97
CA ASP A 94 10.65 5.92 2.31
C ASP A 94 9.55 4.87 2.29
N VAL A 95 8.77 4.81 3.36
CA VAL A 95 7.76 3.78 3.58
C VAL A 95 6.41 4.40 3.94
N VAL A 96 5.34 3.77 3.47
CA VAL A 96 3.98 3.99 3.96
C VAL A 96 3.48 2.70 4.58
N ILE A 97 2.95 2.76 5.79
CA ILE A 97 2.43 1.62 6.54
C ILE A 97 0.92 1.81 6.69
N ALA A 98 0.17 0.84 6.17
CA ALA A 98 -1.27 0.77 6.31
C ALA A 98 -1.67 -0.24 7.39
N ILE A 99 -2.55 0.19 8.29
CA ILE A 99 -2.97 -0.58 9.44
C ILE A 99 -4.49 -0.60 9.53
N TYR A 100 -5.08 -1.78 9.61
CA TYR A 100 -6.51 -1.92 9.85
C TYR A 100 -6.84 -3.21 10.61
N GLY A 101 -7.94 -3.21 11.34
CA GLY A 101 -8.41 -4.34 12.14
C GLY A 101 -9.73 -3.99 12.81
N GLU A 102 -10.28 -4.93 13.58
CA GLU A 102 -11.57 -4.79 14.24
C GLU A 102 -11.49 -4.04 15.59
N LYS A 103 -10.31 -4.00 16.22
CA LYS A 103 -10.13 -3.26 17.48
C LYS A 103 -10.13 -1.75 17.24
N GLU A 104 -10.91 -1.04 18.05
CA GLU A 104 -10.99 0.44 18.05
C GLU A 104 -9.69 1.12 18.48
N THR A 105 -8.75 0.37 19.06
CA THR A 105 -7.54 0.89 19.72
C THR A 105 -6.25 0.31 19.13
N ILE A 106 -6.11 0.32 17.80
CA ILE A 106 -4.81 0.03 17.20
C ILE A 106 -3.87 1.21 17.49
N SER A 107 -2.94 1.05 18.43
CA SER A 107 -1.92 2.07 18.69
C SER A 107 -0.87 2.06 17.57
N SER A 108 -0.70 3.22 16.93
CA SER A 108 0.37 3.46 15.97
C SER A 108 1.71 3.76 16.62
N ASP A 109 1.78 3.91 17.95
CA ASP A 109 2.94 4.47 18.64
C ASP A 109 4.16 3.56 18.48
N LEU A 110 3.96 2.24 18.60
CA LEU A 110 5.00 1.23 18.36
C LEU A 110 5.58 1.30 16.94
N LEU A 111 4.79 1.72 15.95
CA LEU A 111 5.23 1.82 14.56
C LEU A 111 5.94 3.15 14.28
N GLN A 112 5.59 4.21 15.02
CA GLN A 112 6.31 5.48 14.96
C GLN A 112 7.72 5.37 15.55
N GLU A 113 8.03 4.33 16.33
CA GLU A 113 9.39 4.03 16.76
C GLU A 113 10.23 3.33 15.67
N LEU A 114 9.58 2.66 14.71
CA LEU A 114 10.27 1.92 13.63
C LEU A 114 10.64 2.79 12.43
N ILE A 115 10.07 3.98 12.33
CA ILE A 115 10.31 4.92 11.23
C ILE A 115 10.51 6.33 11.78
N LEU A 116 11.15 7.21 11.01
CA LEU A 116 11.16 8.64 11.29
C LEU A 116 9.99 9.29 10.55
N PRO A 117 8.90 9.73 11.23
CA PRO A 117 7.71 10.25 10.57
C PRO A 117 8.02 11.46 9.68
N SER A 118 7.52 11.45 8.44
CA SER A 118 7.75 12.49 7.44
C SER A 118 6.76 12.34 6.28
N ASP A 119 6.34 13.44 5.67
CA ASP A 119 5.54 13.40 4.43
C ASP A 119 6.44 13.00 3.26
N VAL A 120 6.35 11.72 2.87
CA VAL A 120 7.24 11.10 1.87
C VAL A 120 6.51 10.73 0.58
N VAL A 121 5.19 10.72 0.59
CA VAL A 121 4.39 10.42 -0.60
C VAL A 121 4.44 11.60 -1.57
N ASN A 122 5.13 11.40 -2.68
CA ASN A 122 5.25 12.42 -3.72
C ASN A 122 4.98 11.81 -5.11
N PRO A 123 3.71 11.74 -5.53
CA PRO A 123 3.35 11.10 -6.79
C PRO A 123 3.90 11.85 -8.00
N THR A 124 4.04 13.18 -7.94
CA THR A 124 4.62 13.98 -9.02
C THR A 124 6.10 13.66 -9.22
N LYS A 125 6.87 13.50 -8.13
CA LYS A 125 8.29 13.10 -8.18
C LYS A 125 8.46 11.69 -8.74
N ASN A 126 7.52 10.78 -8.45
CA ASN A 126 7.55 9.38 -8.85
C ASN A 126 6.69 9.08 -10.09
N LEU A 127 6.29 10.10 -10.86
CA LEU A 127 5.31 9.97 -11.94
C LEU A 127 5.69 8.89 -12.96
N GLU A 128 6.93 8.89 -13.46
CA GLU A 128 7.39 7.90 -14.45
C GLU A 128 7.35 6.46 -13.92
N LEU A 129 7.71 6.27 -12.64
CA LEU A 129 7.63 4.97 -11.99
C LEU A 129 6.17 4.51 -11.87
N LEU A 130 5.29 5.39 -11.38
CA LEU A 130 3.87 5.10 -11.22
C LEU A 130 3.24 4.77 -12.58
N CYS A 131 3.54 5.54 -13.63
CA CYS A 131 3.05 5.27 -14.98
C CYS A 131 3.48 3.90 -15.48
N THR A 132 4.77 3.59 -15.34
CA THR A 132 5.32 2.30 -15.75
C THR A 132 4.71 1.16 -14.95
N PHE A 133 4.55 1.33 -13.64
CA PHE A 133 4.06 0.28 -12.76
C PHE A 133 2.56 0.03 -12.89
N PHE A 134 1.75 1.05 -13.17
CA PHE A 134 0.29 0.93 -13.30
C PHE A 134 -0.19 0.79 -14.76
N ASP A 135 0.75 0.62 -15.70
CA ASP A 135 0.47 0.60 -17.15
C ASP A 135 -0.38 1.82 -17.56
N ILE A 136 0.02 3.01 -17.11
CA ILE A 136 -0.62 4.29 -17.46
C ILE A 136 0.20 4.96 -18.55
N THR A 137 -0.44 5.17 -19.69
CA THR A 137 0.15 5.78 -20.88
C THR A 137 0.19 7.31 -20.78
N LYS A 138 1.01 7.93 -21.63
CA LYS A 138 1.06 9.40 -21.72
C LYS A 138 -0.27 9.96 -22.21
N GLU A 139 -0.90 9.26 -23.15
CA GLU A 139 -2.19 9.61 -23.70
C GLU A 139 -3.27 9.63 -22.60
N GLU A 140 -3.28 8.66 -21.69
CA GLU A 140 -4.21 8.66 -20.54
C GLU A 140 -4.00 9.86 -19.61
N LEU A 141 -2.75 10.23 -19.33
CA LEU A 141 -2.43 11.42 -18.54
C LEU A 141 -2.85 12.72 -19.22
N GLU A 142 -2.61 12.84 -20.53
CA GLU A 142 -2.91 14.07 -21.28
C GLU A 142 -4.41 14.24 -21.54
N VAL A 143 -5.14 13.14 -21.79
CA VAL A 143 -6.56 13.18 -22.17
C VAL A 143 -7.49 13.31 -20.97
N SER A 144 -7.15 12.71 -19.82
CA SER A 144 -8.08 12.60 -18.70
C SER A 144 -8.29 13.91 -17.92
N SER A 145 -7.41 14.93 -18.07
CA SER A 145 -7.30 16.08 -17.15
C SER A 145 -7.18 15.70 -15.66
N ALA A 146 -7.03 14.40 -15.38
CA ALA A 146 -7.01 13.81 -14.07
C ALA A 146 -5.55 13.64 -13.64
N ASP A 147 -5.32 13.72 -12.34
CA ASP A 147 -3.99 13.44 -11.80
C ASP A 147 -3.67 11.95 -11.81
N ILE A 148 -2.41 11.63 -11.56
CA ILE A 148 -1.94 10.25 -11.48
C ILE A 148 -2.66 9.46 -10.38
N GLU A 149 -3.07 10.10 -9.28
CA GLU A 149 -3.83 9.44 -8.21
C GLU A 149 -5.17 8.92 -8.74
N SER A 150 -5.90 9.73 -9.51
CA SER A 150 -7.18 9.36 -10.12
C SER A 150 -7.07 8.15 -11.05
N LEU A 151 -6.06 8.13 -11.92
CA LEU A 151 -5.83 6.99 -12.82
C LEU A 151 -5.44 5.72 -12.06
N VAL A 152 -4.68 5.85 -10.98
CA VAL A 152 -4.36 4.71 -10.09
C VAL A 152 -5.61 4.21 -9.37
N LEU A 153 -6.48 5.10 -8.88
CA LEU A 153 -7.76 4.72 -8.28
C LEU A 153 -8.65 3.93 -9.26
N GLU A 154 -8.63 4.28 -10.54
CA GLU A 154 -9.31 3.49 -11.58
C GLU A 154 -8.74 2.07 -11.69
N ARG A 155 -7.41 1.89 -11.65
CA ARG A 155 -6.79 0.55 -11.67
C ARG A 155 -7.22 -0.28 -10.46
N VAL A 156 -7.26 0.32 -9.27
CA VAL A 156 -7.76 -0.34 -8.05
C VAL A 156 -9.24 -0.72 -8.19
N ALA A 157 -10.08 0.17 -8.75
CA ALA A 157 -11.49 -0.10 -8.97
C ALA A 157 -11.75 -1.19 -10.03
N LEU A 158 -10.99 -1.20 -11.13
CA LEU A 158 -11.09 -2.23 -12.17
C LEU A 158 -10.74 -3.62 -11.64
N LEU A 159 -9.77 -3.73 -10.73
CA LEU A 159 -9.48 -5.01 -10.07
C LEU A 159 -10.69 -5.53 -9.28
N ASN A 160 -11.40 -4.65 -8.56
CA ASN A 160 -12.59 -5.01 -7.80
C ASN A 160 -13.76 -5.45 -8.71
N LEU A 161 -13.89 -4.84 -9.90
CA LEU A 161 -14.96 -5.17 -10.85
C LEU A 161 -14.69 -6.42 -11.68
N SER A 162 -13.42 -6.80 -11.85
CA SER A 162 -13.00 -7.97 -12.65
C SER A 162 -12.97 -9.28 -11.84
N LYS A 163 -13.80 -9.38 -10.80
CA LYS A 163 -13.98 -10.58 -9.98
C LYS A 163 -15.04 -11.51 -10.53
#